data_AF-A0A1G7BLG3-F1
#
_entry.id   AF-A0A1G7BLG3-F1
#
_cell.length_a   1.000
_cell.length_b   1.000
_cell.length_c   1.000
_cell.angle_alpha   90.00
_cell.angle_beta   90.00
_cell.angle_gamma   90.00
#
_symmetry.space_group_name_H-M   'P 1'
#
loop_
_entity.id
_entity.type
_entity.pdbx_description
1 polymer ?
#
loop_
_entity_poly.entity_id
_entity_poly.type
_entity_poly.pdbx_seq_one_letter_code
_entity_poly.pdbx_strand_id
1 'polypeptide(L)'
;MKDLTVGTQLKTLLPSPLASEQPQGSGFAELLGEALSRTNQSQLEADQAAIALQSGEAENLHDVMLAMEEADISMRLLVQMRNKVTEAYKEIMNMQV
;
A
#
# COMPACT_ATOMS: atom_id res chain seq x y z
N MET A 1 37.84 38.24 -45.43
CA MET A 1 38.40 37.41 -44.36
C MET A 1 37.93 37.96 -43.04
N LYS A 2 36.84 37.40 -42.48
CA LYS A 2 36.47 37.55 -41.07
C LYS A 2 35.89 36.21 -40.64
N ASP A 3 36.62 35.61 -39.73
CA ASP A 3 36.63 34.23 -39.31
C ASP A 3 35.38 33.81 -38.52
N LEU A 4 35.10 32.52 -38.66
CA LEU A 4 34.66 31.59 -37.63
C LEU A 4 33.93 32.18 -36.41
N THR A 5 32.61 32.01 -36.39
CA THR A 5 31.88 31.75 -35.14
C THR A 5 30.85 30.64 -35.35
N VAL A 6 31.32 29.49 -35.85
CA VAL A 6 30.61 28.21 -35.65
C VAL A 6 31.05 27.69 -34.29
N GLY A 7 30.32 28.08 -33.25
CA GLY A 7 30.56 27.59 -31.91
C GLY A 7 29.54 28.17 -30.96
N THR A 8 28.87 27.29 -30.22
CA THR A 8 28.15 27.52 -28.94
C THR A 8 26.66 27.13 -28.90
N GLN A 9 26.06 26.52 -29.93
CA GLN A 9 24.72 25.92 -29.81
C GLN A 9 24.73 24.42 -29.40
N LEU A 10 25.66 24.01 -28.54
CA LEU A 10 25.72 22.63 -28.00
C LEU A 10 26.00 22.62 -26.48
N LYS A 11 25.18 23.31 -25.69
CA LYS A 11 25.25 23.22 -24.22
C LYS A 11 23.90 22.94 -23.52
N THR A 12 22.86 22.51 -24.24
CA THR A 12 21.54 22.28 -23.62
C THR A 12 21.02 20.84 -23.75
N LEU A 13 21.91 19.85 -23.83
CA LEU A 13 21.51 18.43 -23.76
C LEU A 13 22.16 17.67 -22.60
N LEU A 14 22.38 18.35 -21.47
CA LEU A 14 22.62 17.65 -20.21
C LEU A 14 21.24 17.34 -19.63
N PRO A 15 20.78 16.08 -19.60
CA PRO A 15 19.64 15.73 -18.77
C PRO A 15 20.01 16.08 -17.34
N SER A 16 19.19 16.93 -16.72
CA SER A 16 19.26 17.19 -15.28
C SER A 16 19.36 15.84 -14.56
N PRO A 17 20.26 15.70 -13.55
CA PRO A 17 20.23 14.51 -12.71
C PRO A 17 18.83 14.43 -12.14
N LEU A 18 18.17 13.31 -12.48
CA LEU A 18 16.91 12.81 -11.95
C LEU A 18 16.46 13.65 -10.77
N ALA A 19 15.57 14.62 -11.03
CA ALA A 19 14.78 15.19 -9.96
C ALA A 19 14.17 13.98 -9.27
N SER A 20 14.62 13.72 -8.06
CA SER A 20 14.00 12.74 -7.19
C SER A 20 12.62 13.33 -6.94
N GLU A 21 11.66 12.90 -7.76
CA GLU A 21 10.25 12.91 -7.41
C GLU A 21 10.18 12.16 -6.09
N GLN A 22 10.30 12.92 -5.00
CA GLN A 22 9.90 12.46 -3.69
C GLN A 22 8.47 11.95 -3.89
N PRO A 23 8.19 10.67 -3.58
CA PRO A 23 6.86 10.15 -3.76
C PRO A 23 5.91 10.98 -2.89
N GLN A 24 5.14 11.87 -3.51
CA GLN A 24 4.11 12.69 -2.86
C GLN A 24 2.81 11.87 -2.65
N GLY A 25 2.94 10.56 -2.45
CA GLY A 25 1.87 9.69 -2.00
C GLY A 25 2.16 9.27 -0.57
N SER A 26 1.11 9.11 0.24
CA SER A 26 1.20 8.41 1.52
C SER A 26 2.07 7.17 1.36
N GLY A 27 3.11 7.06 2.17
CA GLY A 27 4.12 6.03 2.00
C GLY A 27 3.45 4.65 2.01
N PHE A 28 3.99 3.67 1.29
CA PHE A 28 3.44 2.31 1.31
C PHE A 28 3.23 1.78 2.75
N ALA A 29 4.12 2.14 3.69
CA ALA A 29 3.99 1.80 5.10
C ALA A 29 2.75 2.43 5.78
N GLU A 30 2.38 3.63 5.38
CA GLU A 30 1.20 4.36 5.86
C GLU A 30 -0.08 3.70 5.33
N LEU A 31 -0.12 3.38 4.03
CA LEU A 31 -1.22 2.61 3.43
C LEU A 31 -1.38 1.21 4.05
N LEU A 32 -0.26 0.53 4.32
CA LEU A 32 -0.27 -0.76 5.01
C LEU A 32 -0.78 -0.61 6.46
N GLY A 33 -0.39 0.46 7.14
CA GLY A 33 -0.87 0.78 8.50
C GLY A 33 -2.37 1.04 8.52
N GLU A 34 -2.89 1.82 7.57
CA GLU A 34 -4.33 2.05 7.41
C GLU A 34 -5.09 0.76 7.10
N ALA A 35 -4.57 -0.07 6.19
CA ALA A 35 -5.17 -1.34 5.84
C ALA A 35 -5.22 -2.29 7.06
N LEU A 36 -4.14 -2.36 7.84
CA LEU A 36 -4.10 -3.14 9.08
C LEU A 36 -5.14 -2.63 10.10
N SER A 37 -5.25 -1.31 10.27
CA SER A 37 -6.23 -0.72 11.18
C SER A 37 -7.67 -1.01 10.74
N ARG A 38 -7.94 -0.93 9.43
CA ARG A 38 -9.26 -1.27 8.85
C ARG A 38 -9.61 -2.74 9.04
N THR A 39 -8.68 -3.65 8.77
CA THR A 39 -8.92 -5.08 8.99
C THR A 39 -9.20 -5.38 10.46
N ASN A 40 -8.48 -4.74 11.39
CA ASN A 40 -8.73 -4.89 12.82
C ASN A 40 -10.13 -4.37 13.22
N GLN A 41 -10.54 -3.23 12.67
CA GLN A 41 -11.88 -2.67 12.86
C GLN A 41 -12.96 -3.65 12.38
N SER A 42 -12.80 -4.18 11.16
CA SER A 42 -13.73 -5.15 10.56
C SER A 42 -13.83 -6.44 11.36
N GLN A 43 -12.72 -6.95 11.91
CA GLN A 43 -12.69 -8.08 12.84
C GLN A 43 -13.50 -7.80 14.12
N LEU A 44 -13.32 -6.64 14.73
CA LEU A 44 -14.06 -6.25 15.95
C LEU A 44 -15.56 -6.09 15.70
N GLU A 45 -15.92 -5.55 14.54
CA GLU A 45 -17.32 -5.41 14.12
C GLU A 45 -17.97 -6.78 13.88
N ALA A 46 -17.26 -7.70 13.23
CA ALA A 46 -17.71 -9.07 13.04
C ALA A 46 -17.91 -9.80 14.38
N ASP A 47 -16.98 -9.64 15.33
CA ASP A 47 -17.09 -10.22 16.68
C ASP A 47 -18.29 -9.65 17.45
N GLN A 48 -18.50 -8.33 17.41
CA GLN A 48 -19.68 -7.70 18.04
C GLN A 48 -20.98 -8.18 17.39
N ALA A 49 -21.01 -8.26 16.07
CA ALA A 49 -22.17 -8.72 15.32
C ALA A 49 -22.51 -10.19 15.67
N ALA A 50 -21.49 -11.04 15.85
CA ALA A 50 -21.67 -12.42 16.29
C ALA A 50 -22.23 -12.52 17.72
N ILE A 51 -21.79 -11.65 18.64
CA ILE A 51 -22.31 -11.56 20.01
C ILE A 51 -23.76 -11.08 20.00
N ALA A 52 -24.07 -10.04 19.24
CA ALA A 52 -25.42 -9.49 19.10
C ALA A 52 -26.40 -10.55 18.56
N LEU A 53 -25.94 -11.37 17.61
CA LEU A 53 -26.70 -12.50 17.08
C LEU A 53 -27.01 -13.56 18.14
N GLN A 54 -26.01 -13.96 18.94
CA GLN A 54 -26.23 -14.94 20.02
C GLN A 54 -27.15 -14.42 21.12
N SER A 55 -27.14 -13.11 21.37
CA SER A 55 -28.01 -12.47 22.37
C SER A 55 -29.48 -12.33 21.90
N GLY A 56 -29.76 -12.58 20.62
CA GLY A 56 -31.09 -12.42 20.03
C GLY A 56 -31.45 -10.98 19.64
N GLU A 57 -30.51 -10.04 19.75
CA GLU A 57 -30.68 -8.63 19.35
C GLU A 57 -30.41 -8.37 17.85
N ALA A 58 -29.73 -9.29 17.15
CA ALA A 58 -29.47 -9.09 15.73
C ALA A 58 -30.66 -9.53 14.86
N GLU A 59 -31.33 -8.55 14.24
CA GLU A 59 -32.40 -8.80 13.27
C GLU A 59 -31.89 -9.42 11.96
N ASN A 60 -30.59 -9.28 11.63
CA ASN A 60 -30.03 -9.71 10.35
C ASN A 60 -28.80 -10.61 10.50
N LEU A 61 -29.03 -11.91 10.65
CA LEU A 61 -28.00 -12.96 10.55
C LEU A 61 -27.13 -12.82 9.28
N HIS A 62 -27.74 -12.35 8.19
CA HIS A 62 -27.06 -12.17 6.91
C HIS A 62 -25.94 -11.13 6.98
N ASP A 63 -26.17 -10.01 7.66
CA ASP A 63 -25.19 -8.92 7.78
C ASP A 63 -23.98 -9.37 8.62
N VAL A 64 -24.22 -10.18 9.65
CA VAL A 64 -23.15 -10.78 10.46
C VAL A 64 -22.28 -11.70 9.60
N MET A 65 -22.90 -12.58 8.82
CA MET A 65 -22.15 -13.48 7.93
C MET A 65 -21.36 -12.72 6.87
N LEU A 66 -21.92 -11.64 6.32
CA LEU A 66 -21.21 -10.79 5.35
C LEU A 66 -20.00 -10.08 6.01
N ALA A 67 -20.18 -9.51 7.19
CA ALA A 67 -19.09 -8.85 7.92
C ALA A 67 -17.96 -9.82 8.27
N MET A 68 -18.30 -11.06 8.67
CA MET A 68 -17.32 -12.10 8.95
C MET A 68 -16.53 -12.50 7.69
N GLU A 69 -17.19 -12.66 6.55
CA GLU A 69 -16.53 -13.00 5.28
C GLU A 69 -15.63 -11.85 4.78
N GLU A 70 -16.09 -10.60 4.90
CA GLU A 70 -15.29 -9.42 4.54
C GLU A 70 -14.01 -9.33 5.39
N ALA A 71 -14.13 -9.55 6.70
CA ALA A 71 -13.02 -9.53 7.63
C ALA A 71 -11.98 -10.63 7.28
N ASP A 72 -12.45 -11.84 6.97
CA ASP A 72 -11.57 -12.96 6.61
C ASP A 72 -10.84 -12.72 5.28
N ILE A 73 -11.54 -12.27 4.24
CA ILE A 73 -10.92 -11.93 2.94
C ILE A 73 -9.88 -10.82 3.12
N SER A 74 -10.22 -9.77 3.86
CA SER A 74 -9.33 -8.64 4.15
C SER A 74 -8.07 -9.07 4.92
N MET A 75 -8.22 -9.99 5.86
CA MET A 75 -7.10 -10.55 6.62
C MET A 75 -6.18 -11.40 5.73
N ARG A 76 -6.74 -12.25 4.86
CA ARG A 76 -5.96 -13.03 3.89
C ARG A 76 -5.15 -12.12 2.96
N LEU A 77 -5.75 -11.05 2.46
CA LEU A 77 -5.06 -10.05 1.64
C LEU A 77 -3.90 -9.41 2.39
N LEU A 78 -4.11 -9.01 3.64
CA LEU A 78 -3.09 -8.39 4.48
C LEU A 78 -1.89 -9.31 4.73
N VAL A 79 -2.13 -10.61 4.95
CA VAL A 79 -1.06 -11.60 5.09
C VAL A 79 -0.24 -11.73 3.81
N GLN A 80 -0.88 -11.70 2.64
CA GLN A 80 -0.19 -11.70 1.35
C GLN A 80 0.66 -10.44 1.18
N MET A 81 0.12 -9.27 1.52
CA MET A 81 0.89 -8.02 1.49
C MET A 81 2.11 -8.09 2.41
N ARG A 82 1.95 -8.52 3.67
CA ARG A 82 3.06 -8.72 4.61
C ARG A 82 4.16 -9.59 4.00
N ASN A 83 3.78 -10.70 3.35
CA ASN A 83 4.73 -11.59 2.70
C ASN A 83 5.47 -10.88 1.55
N LYS A 84 4.76 -10.12 0.70
CA LYS A 84 5.37 -9.36 -0.40
C LYS A 84 6.31 -8.26 0.07
N VAL A 85 5.99 -7.58 1.16
CA VAL A 85 6.88 -6.58 1.76
C VAL A 85 8.15 -7.23 2.29
N THR A 86 8.01 -8.38 2.95
CA THR A 86 9.15 -9.14 3.47
C THR A 86 10.03 -9.67 2.33
N GLU A 87 9.42 -10.15 1.24
CA GLU A 87 10.13 -10.55 0.02
C GLU A 87 10.87 -9.37 -0.63
N ALA A 88 10.20 -8.23 -0.81
CA ALA A 88 10.80 -7.04 -1.39
C ALA A 88 11.99 -6.53 -0.55
N TYR A 89 11.89 -6.57 0.77
CA TYR A 89 13.01 -6.24 1.66
C TYR A 89 14.20 -7.20 1.47
N LYS A 90 13.93 -8.50 1.36
CA LYS A 90 14.98 -9.51 1.09
C LYS A 90 15.64 -9.31 -0.28
N GLU A 91 14.84 -9.00 -1.31
CA GLU A 91 15.34 -8.74 -2.66
C GLU A 91 16.30 -7.54 -2.71
N ILE A 92 15.93 -6.44 -2.03
CA ILE A 92 16.80 -5.25 -1.93
C ILE A 92 18.13 -5.59 -1.26
N MET A 93 18.12 -6.43 -0.20
CA MET A 93 19.35 -6.88 0.45
C MET A 93 20.21 -7.76 -0.45
N ASN A 94 19.59 -8.63 -1.26
CA ASN A 94 20.31 -9.51 -2.17
C ASN A 94 20.90 -8.79 -3.39
N MET A 95 20.37 -7.62 -3.78
CA MET A 95 20.96 -6.79 -4.83
C MET A 95 22.21 -6.03 -4.40
N GLN A 96 22.45 -5.87 -3.10
CA GLN A 96 23.55 -5.05 -2.56
C GLN A 96 24.80 -5.84 -2.18
N VAL A 97 24.80 -7.16 -2.34
CA VAL A 97 25.96 -8.04 -2.08
C VAL A 97 26.74 -8.38 -3.33
#